data_AF-A0A959NEQ4-F1
#
_entry.id   AF-A0A959NEQ4-F1
#
_cell.length_a   1.000
_cell.length_b   1.000
_cell.length_c   1.000
_cell.angle_alpha   90.00
_cell.angle_beta   90.00
_cell.angle_gamma   90.00
#
_symmetry.space_group_name_H-M   'P 1'
#
loop_
_entity.id
_entity.type
_entity.pdbx_description
1 polymer ?
#
loop_
_entity_poly.entity_id
_entity_poly.type
_entity_poly.pdbx_seq_one_letter_code
_entity_poly.pdbx_strand_id
1 'polypeptide(L)'
;IILSVFSLLLFLLLKNIYKLDPKKNAAANKDRLIKIGFAVAVFIMCINCFFIYNAKAGTNSFKVGILLSVVGLFFAILGNYMPNLKPNYFAGFRLPWTLENPENWKKTHALAGKLWVGGGMFLAIICLFIPSVIAIIVFFTVLIIITIIPCYYSYKMFRKKKTVNS
;
A
#
# COMPACT_ATOMS: atom_id res chain seq x y z
N ILE A 1 2.18 -22.81 1.21
CA ILE A 1 1.25 -23.38 0.21
C ILE A 1 -0.05 -22.58 0.15
N ILE A 2 -0.85 -22.51 1.22
CA ILE A 2 -2.12 -21.74 1.23
C ILE A 2 -1.90 -20.25 0.86
N LEU A 3 -0.91 -19.59 1.45
CA LEU A 3 -0.54 -18.21 1.13
C LEU A 3 -0.01 -18.02 -0.31
N SER A 4 0.68 -19.02 -0.86
CA SER A 4 1.22 -19.00 -2.22
C SER A 4 0.12 -19.16 -3.27
N VAL A 5 -0.84 -20.05 -3.00
CA VAL A 5 -2.05 -20.23 -3.81
C VAL A 5 -2.92 -18.98 -3.74
N PHE A 6 -3.06 -18.37 -2.56
CA PHE A 6 -3.77 -17.10 -2.41
C PHE A 6 -3.12 -15.96 -3.20
N SER A 7 -1.78 -15.87 -3.19
CA SER A 7 -1.04 -14.87 -3.97
C SER A 7 -1.23 -15.05 -5.48
N LEU A 8 -1.17 -16.29 -5.97
CA LEU A 8 -1.46 -16.64 -7.36
C LEU A 8 -2.91 -16.31 -7.75
N LEU A 9 -3.86 -16.62 -6.86
CA LEU A 9 -5.27 -16.31 -7.06
C LEU A 9 -5.52 -14.80 -7.11
N LEU A 10 -4.87 -14.03 -6.23
CA LEU A 10 -4.93 -12.58 -6.19
C LEU A 10 -4.29 -11.95 -7.44
N PHE A 11 -3.17 -12.51 -7.92
CA PHE A 11 -2.55 -12.11 -9.18
C PHE A 11 -3.44 -12.39 -10.39
N LEU A 12 -4.08 -13.57 -10.44
CA LEU A 12 -5.05 -13.92 -11.49
C LEU A 12 -6.29 -13.02 -11.45
N LEU A 13 -6.79 -12.70 -10.25
CA LEU A 13 -7.91 -11.76 -10.05
C LEU A 13 -7.56 -10.35 -10.54
N LEU A 14 -6.38 -9.85 -10.18
CA LEU A 14 -5.89 -8.54 -10.65
C LEU A 14 -5.60 -8.52 -12.15
N LYS A 15 -5.12 -9.63 -12.73
CA LYS A 15 -4.94 -9.78 -14.18
C LYS A 15 -6.29 -9.77 -14.90
N ASN A 16 -7.31 -10.37 -14.29
CA ASN A 16 -8.65 -10.52 -14.87
C ASN A 16 -9.63 -9.41 -14.42
N ILE A 17 -9.15 -8.39 -13.70
CA ILE A 17 -9.96 -7.30 -13.11
C ILE A 17 -10.76 -6.54 -14.16
N TYR A 18 -10.26 -6.49 -15.40
CA TYR A 18 -10.93 -5.85 -16.53
C TYR A 18 -12.28 -6.51 -16.90
N LYS A 19 -12.43 -7.82 -16.66
CA LYS A 19 -13.72 -8.52 -16.89
C LYS A 19 -14.77 -8.22 -15.82
N LEU A 20 -14.34 -7.72 -14.65
CA LEU A 20 -15.20 -7.38 -13.51
C LEU A 20 -15.48 -5.87 -13.41
N ASP A 21 -14.85 -5.03 -14.25
CA ASP A 21 -15.07 -3.58 -14.27
C ASP A 21 -16.22 -3.22 -15.22
N PRO A 22 -17.42 -2.86 -14.72
CA PRO A 22 -18.57 -2.52 -15.56
C PRO A 22 -18.41 -1.21 -16.34
N LYS A 23 -17.46 -0.33 -16.00
CA LYS A 23 -17.35 1.03 -16.59
C LYS A 23 -16.12 1.27 -17.48
N LYS A 24 -15.29 0.27 -17.78
CA LYS A 24 -14.10 0.37 -18.67
C LYS A 24 -13.05 1.44 -18.28
N ASN A 25 -13.16 2.11 -17.13
CA ASN A 25 -12.19 3.12 -16.67
C ASN A 25 -10.90 2.49 -16.12
N ALA A 26 -10.90 1.21 -15.74
CA ALA A 26 -9.68 0.49 -15.37
C ALA A 26 -8.71 0.25 -16.55
N ALA A 27 -9.16 0.39 -17.81
CA ALA A 27 -8.32 0.17 -18.99
C ALA A 27 -7.11 1.12 -19.05
N ALA A 28 -7.28 2.38 -18.61
CA ALA A 28 -6.21 3.38 -18.61
C ALA A 28 -5.09 3.12 -17.59
N ASN A 29 -5.34 2.26 -16.59
CA ASN A 29 -4.38 1.91 -15.53
C ASN A 29 -4.01 0.42 -15.54
N LYS A 30 -4.42 -0.35 -16.56
CA LYS A 30 -4.27 -1.81 -16.62
C LYS A 30 -2.84 -2.26 -16.32
N ASP A 31 -1.87 -1.69 -17.03
CA ASP A 31 -0.46 -2.06 -16.84
C ASP A 31 0.08 -1.66 -15.47
N ARG A 32 -0.45 -0.60 -14.88
CA ARG A 32 -0.03 -0.11 -13.55
C ARG A 32 -0.60 -0.97 -12.44
N LEU A 33 -1.88 -1.36 -12.54
CA LEU A 33 -2.52 -2.27 -11.60
C LEU A 33 -1.90 -3.66 -11.67
N ILE A 34 -1.55 -4.14 -12.87
CA ILE A 34 -0.82 -5.40 -13.05
C ILE A 34 0.58 -5.28 -12.44
N LYS A 35 1.31 -4.17 -12.63
CA LYS A 35 2.61 -3.96 -11.98
C LYS A 35 2.53 -3.91 -10.45
N ILE A 36 1.52 -3.23 -9.89
CA ILE A 36 1.28 -3.23 -8.43
C ILE A 36 0.93 -4.63 -7.95
N GLY A 37 0.05 -5.34 -8.67
CA GLY A 37 -0.32 -6.72 -8.35
C GLY A 37 0.86 -7.68 -8.41
N PHE A 38 1.72 -7.53 -9.41
CA PHE A 38 2.98 -8.28 -9.53
C PHE A 38 3.92 -7.96 -8.37
N ALA A 39 4.10 -6.68 -8.03
CA ALA A 39 4.92 -6.27 -6.88
C ALA A 39 4.40 -6.85 -5.55
N VAL A 40 3.09 -6.83 -5.33
CA VAL A 40 2.43 -7.46 -4.17
C VAL A 40 2.65 -8.97 -4.17
N ALA A 41 2.51 -9.63 -5.32
CA ALA A 41 2.71 -11.08 -5.42
C ALA A 41 4.16 -11.49 -5.11
N VAL A 42 5.13 -10.78 -5.70
CA VAL A 42 6.56 -10.97 -5.42
C VAL A 42 6.85 -10.74 -3.94
N PHE A 43 6.28 -9.69 -3.34
CA PHE A 43 6.45 -9.40 -1.91
C PHE A 43 5.90 -10.52 -1.01
N ILE A 44 4.70 -11.02 -1.30
CA ILE A 44 4.12 -12.17 -0.58
C ILE A 44 5.01 -13.41 -0.75
N MET A 45 5.55 -13.64 -1.95
CA MET A 45 6.47 -14.74 -2.20
C MET A 45 7.75 -14.61 -1.35
N CYS A 46 8.36 -13.43 -1.27
CA CYS A 46 9.52 -13.16 -0.42
C CYS A 46 9.23 -13.42 1.06
N ILE A 47 8.08 -12.98 1.57
CA ILE A 47 7.65 -13.26 2.95
C ILE A 47 7.52 -14.77 3.19
N ASN A 48 6.94 -15.51 2.25
CA ASN A 48 6.80 -16.97 2.37
C ASN A 48 8.18 -17.66 2.40
N CYS A 49 9.09 -17.28 1.52
CA CYS A 49 10.47 -17.80 1.54
C CYS A 49 11.16 -17.49 2.87
N PHE A 50 10.98 -16.28 3.42
CA PHE A 50 11.50 -15.91 4.72
C PHE A 50 10.94 -16.79 5.84
N PHE A 51 9.64 -17.03 5.89
CA PHE A 51 9.04 -17.92 6.90
C PHE A 51 9.53 -19.37 6.77
N ILE A 52 9.64 -19.90 5.54
CA ILE A 52 10.15 -21.28 5.31
C ILE A 52 11.61 -21.40 5.74
N TYR A 53 12.43 -20.39 5.45
CA TYR A 53 13.83 -20.36 5.89
C TYR A 53 13.94 -20.37 7.42
N ASN A 54 13.17 -19.54 8.11
CA ASN A 54 13.15 -19.50 9.56
C ASN A 54 12.62 -20.81 10.17
N ALA A 55 11.62 -21.45 9.55
CA ALA A 55 11.10 -22.74 10.00
C ALA A 55 12.16 -23.86 9.92
N LYS A 56 13.06 -23.81 8.92
CA LYS A 56 14.15 -24.79 8.76
C LYS A 56 15.37 -24.51 9.65
N ALA A 57 15.65 -23.23 9.94
CA ALA A 57 16.85 -22.82 10.68
C ALA A 57 16.75 -23.01 12.20
N GLY A 58 15.57 -23.36 12.74
CA GLY A 58 15.32 -23.43 14.17
C GLY A 58 15.12 -22.05 14.81
N THR A 59 14.37 -21.99 15.90
CA THR A 59 13.79 -20.79 16.54
C THR A 59 14.76 -19.71 17.03
N ASN A 60 16.08 -19.91 16.94
CA ASN A 60 17.08 -19.04 17.57
C ASN A 60 17.46 -17.77 16.78
N SER A 61 16.82 -17.48 15.63
CA SER A 61 17.21 -16.32 14.80
C SER A 61 16.05 -15.54 14.17
N PHE A 62 14.82 -15.68 14.67
CA PHE A 62 13.69 -14.91 14.17
C PHE A 62 13.79 -13.43 14.55
N LYS A 63 14.46 -12.65 13.71
CA LYS A 63 14.56 -11.19 13.84
C LYS A 63 13.35 -10.52 13.18
N VAL A 64 12.30 -10.32 13.97
CA VAL A 64 11.08 -9.58 13.56
C VAL A 64 11.41 -8.23 12.92
N GLY A 65 12.44 -7.54 13.43
CA GLY A 65 12.91 -6.27 12.89
C GLY A 65 13.24 -6.32 11.39
N ILE A 66 13.89 -7.38 10.92
CA ILE A 66 14.23 -7.57 9.50
C ILE A 66 12.96 -7.71 8.66
N LEU A 67 12.00 -8.50 9.13
CA LEU A 67 10.71 -8.67 8.44
C LEU A 67 9.98 -7.34 8.32
N LEU A 68 9.86 -6.59 9.42
CA LEU A 68 9.21 -5.28 9.44
C LEU A 68 9.93 -4.27 8.55
N SER A 69 11.26 -4.33 8.48
CA SER A 69 12.02 -3.47 7.58
C SER A 69 11.77 -3.76 6.10
N VAL A 70 11.69 -5.04 5.72
CA VAL A 70 11.33 -5.46 4.36
C VAL A 70 9.89 -5.01 4.03
N VAL A 71 8.97 -5.08 4.99
CA VAL A 71 7.60 -4.56 4.82
C VAL A 71 7.60 -3.03 4.67
N GLY A 72 8.42 -2.31 5.44
CA GLY A 72 8.59 -0.85 5.31
C GLY A 72 9.09 -0.44 3.92
N LEU A 73 10.10 -1.14 3.40
CA LEU A 73 10.59 -0.92 2.03
C LEU A 73 9.49 -1.16 0.99
N PHE A 74 8.67 -2.20 1.18
CA PHE A 74 7.55 -2.47 0.29
C PHE A 74 6.50 -1.35 0.31
N PHE A 75 6.19 -0.79 1.49
CA PHE A 75 5.34 0.40 1.57
C PHE A 75 5.95 1.61 0.87
N ALA A 76 7.26 1.79 0.92
CA ALA A 76 7.91 2.86 0.17
C ALA A 76 7.78 2.67 -1.34
N ILE A 77 7.95 1.44 -1.83
CA ILE A 77 7.73 1.11 -3.25
C ILE A 77 6.27 1.38 -3.65
N LEU A 78 5.30 0.93 -2.85
CA LEU A 78 3.88 1.20 -3.10
C LEU A 78 3.56 2.71 -3.08
N GLY A 79 4.14 3.44 -2.14
CA GLY A 79 4.02 4.90 -2.04
C GLY A 79 4.50 5.62 -3.29
N ASN A 80 5.56 5.13 -3.93
CA ASN A 80 6.05 5.69 -5.19
C ASN A 80 5.06 5.50 -6.36
N TYR A 81 4.27 4.43 -6.33
CA TYR A 81 3.25 4.19 -7.36
C TYR A 81 1.97 5.01 -7.14
N MET A 82 1.66 5.48 -5.92
CA MET A 82 0.42 6.20 -5.60
C MET A 82 0.18 7.50 -6.37
N PRO A 83 1.12 8.46 -6.49
CA PRO A 83 0.89 9.76 -7.13
C PRO A 83 0.52 9.66 -8.62
N ASN A 84 0.93 8.56 -9.25
CA ASN A 84 0.72 8.30 -10.67
C ASN A 84 -0.59 7.56 -10.94
N LEU A 85 -1.37 7.18 -9.93
CA LEU A 85 -2.66 6.53 -10.12
C LEU A 85 -3.70 7.56 -10.59
N LYS A 86 -4.30 7.33 -11.75
CA LYS A 86 -5.52 8.06 -12.17
C LYS A 86 -6.72 7.58 -11.35
N PRO A 87 -7.78 8.41 -11.19
CA PRO A 87 -9.02 8.01 -10.53
C PRO A 87 -9.49 6.64 -11.02
N ASN A 88 -9.59 5.68 -10.10
CA ASN A 88 -10.01 4.33 -10.42
C ASN A 88 -10.80 3.73 -9.26
N TYR A 89 -11.75 2.85 -9.58
CA TYR A 89 -12.58 2.19 -8.58
C TYR A 89 -11.87 1.05 -7.83
N PHE A 90 -10.63 0.68 -8.21
CA PHE A 90 -9.92 -0.51 -7.72
C PHE A 90 -8.66 -0.24 -6.90
N ALA A 91 -8.05 0.94 -6.95
CA ALA A 91 -6.79 1.19 -6.22
C ALA A 91 -6.71 2.63 -5.73
N GLY A 92 -6.20 2.82 -4.52
CA GLY A 92 -6.04 4.14 -3.90
C GLY A 92 -7.03 4.44 -2.77
N PHE A 93 -7.05 5.70 -2.33
CA PHE A 93 -7.96 6.21 -1.30
C PHE A 93 -9.33 6.50 -1.94
N ARG A 94 -10.27 5.54 -1.83
CA ARG A 94 -11.59 5.56 -2.49
C ARG A 94 -12.67 6.23 -1.64
N LEU A 95 -12.48 7.51 -1.31
CA LEU A 95 -13.52 8.26 -0.61
C LEU A 95 -14.52 8.80 -1.64
N PRO A 96 -15.84 8.84 -1.37
CA PRO A 96 -16.85 9.20 -2.38
C PRO A 96 -16.55 10.55 -3.05
N TRP A 97 -16.07 11.52 -2.27
CA TRP A 97 -15.65 12.84 -2.75
C TRP A 97 -14.32 12.90 -3.52
N THR A 98 -13.49 11.86 -3.47
CA THR A 98 -12.26 11.76 -4.29
C THR A 98 -12.53 11.17 -5.67
N LEU A 99 -13.54 10.31 -5.78
CA LEU A 99 -13.93 9.70 -7.05
C LEU A 99 -14.64 10.71 -7.97
N GLU A 100 -15.38 11.66 -7.39
CA GLU A 100 -16.09 12.70 -8.13
C GLU A 100 -15.19 13.85 -8.61
N ASN A 101 -13.99 14.02 -8.01
CA ASN A 101 -13.13 15.17 -8.28
C ASN A 101 -11.68 14.75 -8.57
N PRO A 102 -11.24 14.76 -9.84
CA PRO A 102 -9.90 14.32 -10.25
C PRO A 102 -8.78 15.18 -9.66
N GLU A 103 -9.06 16.44 -9.35
CA GLU A 103 -8.09 17.35 -8.72
C GLU A 103 -7.82 16.96 -7.26
N ASN A 104 -8.88 16.60 -6.51
CA ASN A 104 -8.77 16.11 -5.14
C ASN A 104 -8.08 14.75 -5.09
N TRP A 105 -8.40 13.88 -6.06
CA TRP A 105 -7.72 12.60 -6.24
C TRP A 105 -6.20 12.78 -6.40
N LYS A 106 -5.77 13.62 -7.35
CA LYS A 106 -4.34 13.84 -7.63
C LYS A 106 -3.60 14.40 -6.42
N LYS A 107 -4.19 15.39 -5.72
CA LYS A 107 -3.56 16.00 -4.53
C LYS A 107 -3.47 15.03 -3.35
N THR A 108 -4.53 14.26 -3.08
CA THR A 108 -4.55 13.28 -2.00
C THR A 108 -3.56 12.14 -2.27
N HIS A 109 -3.49 11.62 -3.49
CA HIS A 109 -2.57 10.54 -3.85
C HIS A 109 -1.11 10.99 -3.95
N ALA A 110 -0.86 12.25 -4.33
CA ALA A 110 0.49 12.83 -4.28
C ALA A 110 0.98 13.00 -2.83
N LEU A 111 0.12 13.45 -1.93
CA LEU A 111 0.43 13.55 -0.50
C LEU A 111 0.64 12.16 0.12
N ALA A 112 -0.29 11.23 -0.14
CA ALA A 112 -0.22 9.87 0.34
C ALA A 112 1.06 9.17 -0.14
N GLY A 113 1.42 9.31 -1.41
CA GLY A 113 2.65 8.72 -1.95
C GLY A 113 3.90 9.21 -1.24
N LYS A 114 4.03 10.53 -1.02
CA LYS A 114 5.17 11.10 -0.26
C LYS A 114 5.22 10.57 1.17
N LEU A 115 4.08 10.49 1.85
CA LEU A 115 3.98 9.98 3.22
C LEU A 115 4.28 8.49 3.31
N TRP A 116 3.84 7.70 2.33
CA TRP A 116 4.10 6.26 2.26
C TRP A 116 5.57 5.96 1.93
N VAL A 117 6.20 6.73 1.03
CA VAL A 117 7.64 6.65 0.77
C VAL A 117 8.44 7.02 2.02
N GLY A 118 8.15 8.18 2.61
CA GLY A 118 8.88 8.66 3.79
C GLY A 118 8.67 7.76 5.01
N GLY A 119 7.42 7.38 5.31
CA GLY A 119 7.08 6.50 6.43
C GLY A 119 7.61 5.08 6.23
N GLY A 120 7.52 4.54 5.02
CA GLY A 120 8.07 3.22 4.69
C GLY A 120 9.60 3.17 4.83
N MET A 121 10.30 4.20 4.36
CA MET A 121 11.76 4.30 4.49
C MET A 121 12.21 4.51 5.94
N PHE A 122 11.48 5.32 6.70
CA PHE A 122 11.69 5.48 8.13
C PHE A 122 11.53 4.14 8.87
N LEU A 123 10.45 3.40 8.61
CA LEU A 123 10.22 2.07 9.18
C LEU A 123 11.30 1.06 8.77
N ALA A 124 11.75 1.11 7.51
CA ALA A 124 12.80 0.24 7.00
C ALA A 124 14.10 0.37 7.80
N ILE A 125 14.48 1.60 8.16
CA ILE A 125 15.72 1.87 8.89
C ILE A 125 15.53 1.58 10.38
N ILE A 126 14.48 2.12 11.00
CA ILE A 126 14.29 2.05 12.45
C ILE A 126 14.01 0.63 12.95
N CYS A 127 13.27 -0.19 12.20
CA CYS A 127 12.94 -1.54 12.65
C CYS A 127 14.17 -2.47 12.71
N LEU A 128 15.31 -2.10 12.09
CA LEU A 128 16.57 -2.87 12.20
C LEU A 128 17.31 -2.66 13.52
N PHE A 129 17.19 -1.47 14.12
CA PHE A 129 17.98 -1.07 15.28
C PHE A 129 17.23 -1.20 16.61
N ILE A 130 15.91 -1.44 16.56
CA ILE A 130 15.04 -1.45 17.74
C ILE A 130 14.63 -2.89 18.10
N PRO A 131 14.43 -3.23 19.40
CA PRO A 131 13.88 -4.50 19.83
C PRO A 131 12.52 -4.84 19.20
N SER A 132 12.29 -6.12 18.93
CA SER A 132 11.12 -6.63 18.19
C SER A 132 9.77 -6.08 18.69
N VAL A 133 9.56 -6.00 20.01
CA VAL A 133 8.30 -5.52 20.60
C VAL A 133 8.06 -4.04 20.28
N ILE A 134 9.09 -3.21 20.43
CA ILE A 134 9.00 -1.77 20.18
C ILE A 134 8.88 -1.52 18.67
N ALA A 135 9.58 -2.30 17.84
CA ALA A 135 9.47 -2.21 16.38
C ALA A 135 8.03 -2.45 15.90
N ILE A 136 7.31 -3.41 16.48
CA ILE A 136 5.90 -3.67 16.17
C ILE A 136 5.02 -2.45 16.52
N ILE A 137 5.20 -1.88 17.72
CA ILE A 137 4.42 -0.70 18.17
C ILE A 137 4.66 0.49 17.24
N VAL A 138 5.92 0.78 16.92
CA VAL A 138 6.30 1.87 16.02
C VAL A 138 5.72 1.64 14.62
N PHE A 139 5.79 0.41 14.12
CA PHE A 139 5.24 0.04 12.82
C PHE A 139 3.76 0.37 12.70
N PHE A 140 2.93 -0.12 13.63
CA PHE A 140 1.49 0.16 13.61
C PHE A 140 1.17 1.65 13.81
N THR A 141 1.91 2.33 14.68
CA THR A 141 1.72 3.77 14.93
C THR A 141 1.97 4.58 13.66
N VAL A 142 3.09 4.34 12.96
CA VAL A 142 3.41 5.03 11.71
C VAL A 142 2.38 4.69 10.63
N LEU A 143 1.96 3.43 10.51
CA LEU A 143 0.98 2.98 9.52
C LEU A 143 -0.36 3.71 9.67
N ILE A 144 -0.83 3.87 10.91
CA ILE A 144 -2.03 4.63 11.23
C ILE A 144 -1.86 6.09 10.80
N ILE A 145 -0.73 6.71 11.14
CA ILE A 145 -0.45 8.12 10.83
C ILE A 145 -0.43 8.36 9.31
N ILE A 146 0.31 7.56 8.54
CA ILE A 146 0.42 7.73 7.08
C ILE A 146 -0.90 7.45 6.34
N THR A 147 -1.86 6.79 6.99
CA THR A 147 -3.18 6.49 6.41
C THR A 147 -4.22 7.53 6.82
N ILE A 148 -4.21 8.00 8.06
CA ILE A 148 -5.16 9.01 8.57
C ILE A 148 -4.87 10.38 7.96
N ILE A 149 -3.61 10.78 7.79
CA ILE A 149 -3.26 12.12 7.27
C ILE A 149 -3.85 12.35 5.87
N PRO A 150 -3.68 11.46 4.86
CA PRO A 150 -4.31 11.63 3.55
C PRO A 150 -5.84 11.64 3.62
N CYS A 151 -6.45 10.79 4.46
CA CYS A 151 -7.90 10.76 4.65
C CYS A 151 -8.43 12.09 5.19
N TYR A 152 -7.79 12.63 6.23
CA TYR A 152 -8.15 13.93 6.81
C TYR A 152 -7.94 15.08 5.83
N TYR A 153 -6.82 15.10 5.10
CA TYR A 153 -6.56 16.10 4.06
C TYR A 153 -7.64 16.07 2.97
N SER A 154 -8.01 14.87 2.52
CA SER A 154 -9.05 14.67 1.52
C SER A 154 -10.42 15.18 1.98
N TYR A 155 -10.77 14.92 3.25
CA TYR A 155 -12.00 15.42 3.86
C TYR A 155 -12.02 16.95 3.97
N LYS A 156 -10.92 17.56 4.40
CA LYS A 156 -10.79 19.03 4.48
C LYS A 156 -10.97 19.68 3.10
N MET A 157 -10.40 19.08 2.05
CA MET A 157 -10.53 19.58 0.69
C MET A 157 -11.97 19.46 0.16
N PHE A 158 -12.69 18.39 0.50
CA PHE A 158 -14.11 18.26 0.20
C PHE A 158 -14.97 19.30 0.90
N ARG A 159 -14.76 19.52 2.20
CA ARG A 159 -15.49 20.56 2.96
C ARG A 159 -15.27 21.95 2.39
N LYS A 160 -14.03 22.31 2.02
CA LYS A 160 -13.72 23.61 1.40
C LYS A 160 -14.44 23.81 0.06
N LYS A 161 -14.58 22.78 -0.78
CA LYS A 161 -15.33 22.89 -2.04
C LYS A 161 -16.84 23.05 -1.82
N LYS A 162 -17.41 22.43 -0.79
CA LYS A 162 -18.84 22.62 -0.46
C LYS A 162 -19.18 24.03 0.00
N THR A 163 -18.31 24.68 0.79
CA THR A 163 -18.53 26.05 1.30
C THR A 163 -18.33 27.17 0.27
N VAL A 164 -17.68 26.91 -0.86
CA VAL A 164 -17.48 27.90 -1.94
C VAL A 164 -18.64 27.88 -2.95
N ASN A 165 -19.38 26.78 -3.01
CA ASN A 165 -20.53 26.60 -3.91
C ASN A 165 -21.90 26.80 -3.21
N SER A 166 -21.91 27.26 -1.95
CA SER A 166 -23.10 27.62 -1.18
C SER A 166 -23.17 29.13 -1.00
#